data_AF-A0A3D2SIU2-F1
#
_entry.id   AF-A0A3D2SIU2-F1
#
_cell.length_a   1.000
_cell.length_b   1.000
_cell.length_c   1.000
_cell.angle_alpha   90.00
_cell.angle_beta   90.00
_cell.angle_gamma   90.00
#
_symmetry.space_group_name_H-M   'P 1'
#
loop_
_entity.id
_entity.type
_entity.pdbx_description
1 polymer ?
#
loop_
_entity_poly.entity_id
_entity_poly.type
_entity_poly.pdbx_seq_one_letter_code
_entity_poly.pdbx_strand_id
1 'polypeptide(L)'
;MVATLSLIPFAVEAKTILIVGDSISAGYGINPEQGWVQLLQKRLDQQYPKQHKVVNASVSGETTSGALARMPKLLQSYKPDVVVIELGGNDALRGQPPQMIQKNLGQLVQQSQQAKAKVLLFGMKIPPNYGTAYSQAFENNYKVISQQYKIKLLPFFMQGIAGHKDLMQNDQIHPNAKAQSILLNNA
;
A
#
# COMPACT_ATOMS: atom_id res chain seq x y z
N MET A 1 -2.69 36.62 -45.03
CA MET A 1 -2.51 36.58 -43.57
C MET A 1 -2.21 35.13 -43.20
N VAL A 2 -0.96 34.78 -42.92
CA VAL A 2 -0.56 33.40 -42.63
C VAL A 2 -0.83 33.14 -41.15
N ALA A 3 -1.78 32.26 -40.84
CA ALA A 3 -2.10 31.89 -39.47
C ALA A 3 -1.06 30.88 -38.96
N THR A 4 -0.19 31.32 -38.06
CA THR A 4 0.76 30.47 -37.34
C THR A 4 0.01 29.67 -36.29
N LEU A 5 -0.10 28.37 -36.50
CA LEU A 5 -0.68 27.43 -35.54
C LEU A 5 0.39 27.07 -34.50
N SER A 6 0.33 27.70 -33.32
CA SER A 6 1.19 27.36 -32.19
C SER A 6 0.68 26.08 -31.51
N LEU A 7 1.35 24.95 -31.75
CA LEU A 7 1.15 23.71 -31.00
C LEU A 7 1.76 23.89 -29.60
N ILE A 8 0.91 24.02 -28.58
CA ILE A 8 1.34 23.94 -27.19
C ILE A 8 1.61 22.46 -26.89
N PRO A 9 2.85 22.05 -26.55
CA PRO A 9 3.10 20.68 -26.15
C PRO A 9 2.39 20.40 -24.83
N PHE A 10 1.41 19.50 -24.85
CA PHE A 10 0.88 18.90 -23.63
C PHE A 10 1.97 17.99 -23.05
N ALA A 11 2.68 18.47 -22.03
CA ALA A 11 3.51 17.61 -21.19
C ALA A 11 2.56 16.70 -20.40
N VAL A 12 2.44 15.45 -20.84
CA VAL A 12 1.77 14.40 -20.05
C VAL A 12 2.76 13.99 -18.96
N GLU A 13 2.63 14.57 -17.76
CA GLU A 13 3.39 14.14 -16.60
C GLU A 13 2.88 12.77 -16.12
N ALA A 14 3.81 11.84 -15.87
CA ALA A 14 3.46 10.50 -15.41
C ALA A 14 2.88 10.56 -13.99
N LYS A 15 1.74 9.92 -13.78
CA LYS A 15 1.10 9.84 -12.47
C LYS A 15 1.93 9.02 -11.50
N THR A 16 2.23 9.58 -10.33
CA THR A 16 3.02 8.91 -9.32
C THR A 16 2.14 8.13 -8.35
N ILE A 17 2.39 6.83 -8.22
CA ILE A 17 1.75 5.91 -7.28
C ILE A 17 2.78 5.59 -6.19
N LEU A 18 2.56 6.07 -4.98
CA LEU A 18 3.41 5.81 -3.82
C LEU A 18 2.86 4.63 -3.01
N ILE A 19 3.66 3.59 -2.87
CA ILE A 19 3.35 2.45 -1.99
C ILE A 19 4.00 2.69 -0.63
N VAL A 20 3.20 2.90 0.40
CA VAL A 20 3.62 3.02 1.79
C VAL A 20 3.20 1.73 2.51
N GLY A 21 4.09 0.74 2.48
CA GLY A 21 3.81 -0.57 3.07
C GLY A 21 4.92 -1.11 3.97
N ASP A 22 4.78 -2.38 4.37
CA ASP A 22 5.75 -3.08 5.20
C ASP A 22 6.58 -4.13 4.42
N SER A 23 6.96 -5.24 5.07
CA SER A 23 7.72 -6.34 4.46
C SER A 23 6.98 -7.02 3.31
N ILE A 24 5.64 -7.04 3.32
CA ILE A 24 4.84 -7.64 2.25
C ILE A 24 5.05 -6.86 0.94
N SER A 25 4.96 -5.53 1.03
CA SER A 25 5.17 -4.64 -0.12
C SER A 25 6.63 -4.36 -0.44
N ALA A 26 7.54 -4.52 0.53
CA ALA A 26 8.98 -4.49 0.29
C ALA A 26 9.50 -5.74 -0.45
N GLY A 27 8.72 -6.82 -0.51
CA GLY A 27 9.16 -8.08 -1.09
C GLY A 27 10.22 -8.78 -0.24
N TYR A 28 10.01 -8.81 1.09
CA TYR A 28 10.95 -9.45 2.01
C TYR A 28 11.26 -10.90 1.63
N GLY A 29 12.53 -11.28 1.67
CA GLY A 29 12.99 -12.66 1.44
C GLY A 29 12.92 -13.15 0.00
N ILE A 30 12.57 -12.29 -0.97
CA ILE A 30 12.54 -12.63 -2.40
C ILE A 30 13.40 -11.67 -3.23
N ASN A 31 13.64 -12.04 -4.49
CA ASN A 31 14.29 -11.12 -5.42
C ASN A 31 13.38 -9.90 -5.65
N PRO A 32 13.89 -8.65 -5.50
CA PRO A 32 13.09 -7.44 -5.71
C PRO A 32 12.35 -7.38 -7.05
N GLU A 33 12.90 -7.99 -8.11
CA GLU A 33 12.27 -8.03 -9.42
C GLU A 33 10.98 -8.85 -9.50
N GLN A 34 10.80 -9.75 -8.52
CA GLN A 34 9.63 -10.62 -8.39
C GLN A 34 8.53 -9.99 -7.53
N GLY A 35 8.84 -8.95 -6.74
CA GLY A 35 7.90 -8.32 -5.83
C GLY A 35 6.72 -7.70 -6.57
N TRP A 36 5.51 -7.80 -5.99
CA TRP A 36 4.28 -7.33 -6.64
C TRP A 36 4.32 -5.85 -7.05
N VAL A 37 5.03 -5.00 -6.30
CA VAL A 37 5.19 -3.57 -6.64
C VAL A 37 6.02 -3.38 -7.92
N GLN A 38 7.07 -4.19 -8.12
CA GLN A 38 7.83 -4.16 -9.36
C GLN A 38 7.04 -4.74 -10.53
N LEU A 39 6.27 -5.81 -10.28
CA LEU A 39 5.37 -6.37 -11.27
C LEU A 39 4.24 -5.40 -11.64
N LEU A 40 3.78 -4.56 -10.70
CA LEU A 40 2.81 -3.49 -10.95
C LEU A 40 3.38 -2.46 -11.92
N GLN A 41 4.61 -1.97 -11.69
CA GLN A 41 5.26 -1.05 -12.64
C GLN A 41 5.33 -1.68 -14.04
N LYS A 42 5.79 -2.94 -14.15
CA LYS A 42 5.87 -3.66 -15.44
C LYS A 42 4.51 -3.74 -16.13
N ARG A 43 3.44 -4.08 -15.41
CA ARG A 43 2.07 -4.15 -15.96
C ARG A 43 1.59 -2.79 -16.44
N LEU A 44 1.82 -1.73 -15.66
CA LEU A 44 1.43 -0.37 -16.04
C LEU A 44 2.22 0.14 -17.25
N ASP A 45 3.51 -0.18 -17.37
CA ASP A 45 4.31 0.19 -18.54
C ASP A 45 3.83 -0.51 -19.82
N GLN A 46 3.34 -1.75 -19.71
CA GLN A 46 2.77 -2.49 -20.84
C GLN A 46 1.41 -1.93 -21.28
N GLN A 47 0.53 -1.59 -20.32
CA GLN A 47 -0.84 -1.17 -20.61
C GLN A 47 -0.96 0.35 -20.87
N TYR A 48 -0.13 1.15 -20.19
CA TYR A 48 -0.16 2.61 -20.21
C TYR A 48 1.27 3.18 -20.31
N PRO A 49 1.95 2.99 -21.46
CA PRO A 49 3.37 3.32 -21.59
C PRO A 49 3.69 4.76 -21.16
N LYS A 50 4.65 4.90 -20.23
CA LYS A 50 5.14 6.19 -19.70
C LYS A 50 4.09 7.06 -18.99
N GLN A 51 2.93 6.50 -18.63
CA GLN A 51 1.88 7.28 -17.94
C GLN A 51 1.93 7.16 -16.42
N HIS A 52 2.62 6.15 -15.86
CA HIS A 52 2.62 5.90 -14.43
C HIS A 52 4.03 5.59 -13.91
N LYS A 53 4.32 6.09 -12.72
CA LYS A 53 5.54 5.78 -11.96
C LYS A 53 5.14 5.24 -10.58
N VAL A 54 5.54 4.01 -10.30
CA VAL A 54 5.34 3.35 -9.01
C VAL A 54 6.59 3.57 -8.16
N VAL A 55 6.40 4.15 -6.99
CA VAL A 55 7.44 4.38 -5.99
C VAL A 55 7.20 3.41 -4.85
N ASN A 56 8.08 2.41 -4.71
CA ASN A 56 8.05 1.54 -3.53
C ASN A 56 8.75 2.21 -2.37
N ALA A 57 7.98 2.78 -1.43
CA ALA A 57 8.52 3.31 -0.20
C ALA A 57 8.37 2.32 0.96
N SER A 58 8.09 1.05 0.71
CA SER A 58 7.83 0.07 1.78
C SER A 58 9.10 -0.28 2.57
N VAL A 59 8.94 -0.55 3.87
CA VAL A 59 10.06 -0.90 4.77
C VAL A 59 9.71 -2.14 5.57
N SER A 60 10.59 -3.15 5.58
CA SER A 60 10.32 -4.37 6.34
C SER A 60 10.21 -4.08 7.83
N GLY A 61 9.16 -4.57 8.48
CA GLY A 61 8.88 -4.37 9.91
C GLY A 61 8.26 -3.02 10.27
N GLU A 62 7.94 -2.19 9.29
CA GLU A 62 7.34 -0.86 9.46
C GLU A 62 6.02 -0.93 10.24
N THR A 63 5.85 -0.02 11.19
CA THR A 63 4.59 0.20 11.90
C THR A 63 3.84 1.40 11.34
N THR A 64 2.57 1.52 11.71
CA THR A 64 1.79 2.72 11.41
C THR A 64 2.44 3.99 11.97
N SER A 65 3.05 3.92 13.16
CA SER A 65 3.76 5.04 13.77
C SER A 65 5.07 5.39 13.05
N GLY A 66 5.85 4.38 12.62
CA GLY A 66 7.09 4.56 11.86
C GLY A 66 6.83 5.22 10.51
N ALA A 67 5.83 4.73 9.77
CA ALA A 67 5.41 5.34 8.52
C ALA A 67 4.94 6.79 8.72
N LEU A 68 4.18 7.08 9.79
CA LEU A 68 3.69 8.43 10.06
C LEU A 68 4.82 9.44 10.25
N ALA A 69 5.92 9.03 10.90
CA ALA A 69 7.09 9.87 11.12
C ALA A 69 7.78 10.29 9.82
N ARG A 70 7.76 9.44 8.78
CA ARG A 70 8.42 9.72 7.49
C ARG A 70 7.48 10.24 6.41
N MET A 71 6.17 10.16 6.61
CA MET A 71 5.15 10.51 5.63
C MET A 71 5.29 11.93 5.06
N PRO A 72 5.55 13.00 5.87
CA PRO A 72 5.72 14.34 5.32
C PRO A 72 6.85 14.43 4.27
N LYS A 73 7.99 13.78 4.54
CA LYS A 73 9.13 13.76 3.61
C LYS A 73 8.80 12.99 2.34
N LEU A 74 8.09 11.86 2.44
CA LEU A 74 7.67 11.08 1.28
C LEU A 74 6.74 11.90 0.37
N LEU A 75 5.72 12.54 0.94
CA LEU A 75 4.76 13.36 0.20
C LEU A 75 5.45 14.54 -0.48
N GLN A 76 6.35 15.24 0.22
CA GLN A 76 7.10 16.36 -0.36
C GLN A 76 8.02 15.92 -1.50
N SER A 77 8.69 14.77 -1.36
CA SER A 77 9.69 14.30 -2.32
C SER A 77 9.05 13.75 -3.59
N TYR A 78 7.94 13.01 -3.45
CA TYR A 78 7.34 12.27 -4.55
C TYR A 78 6.09 12.91 -5.13
N LYS A 79 5.43 13.83 -4.40
CA LYS A 79 4.19 14.51 -4.82
C LYS A 79 3.18 13.56 -5.48
N PRO A 80 2.80 12.46 -4.81
CA PRO A 80 2.05 11.38 -5.44
C PRO A 80 0.62 11.78 -5.82
N ASP A 81 0.13 11.26 -6.94
CA ASP A 81 -1.29 11.31 -7.32
C ASP A 81 -2.10 10.27 -6.56
N VAL A 82 -1.46 9.14 -6.23
CA VAL A 82 -2.05 8.01 -5.51
C VAL A 82 -1.11 7.56 -4.40
N VAL A 83 -1.66 7.35 -3.20
CA VAL A 83 -0.98 6.67 -2.10
C VAL A 83 -1.71 5.37 -1.81
N VAL A 84 -0.98 4.26 -1.83
CA VAL A 84 -1.44 2.96 -1.35
C VAL A 84 -0.84 2.74 0.03
N ILE A 85 -1.69 2.51 1.03
CA ILE A 85 -1.28 2.27 2.41
C ILE A 85 -1.53 0.80 2.74
N GLU A 86 -0.47 0.06 3.03
CA GLU A 86 -0.49 -1.36 3.40
C GLU A 86 0.28 -1.54 4.70
N LEU A 87 -0.38 -1.21 5.83
CA LEU A 87 0.27 -1.15 7.15
C LEU A 87 -0.66 -1.62 8.26
N GLY A 88 -0.07 -1.91 9.42
CA GLY A 88 -0.77 -2.30 10.65
C GLY A 88 -0.50 -3.74 11.06
N GLY A 89 -0.05 -4.61 10.15
CA GLY A 89 0.30 -6.00 10.46
C GLY A 89 1.35 -6.10 11.57
N ASN A 90 2.45 -5.34 11.45
CA ASN A 90 3.50 -5.32 12.47
C ASN A 90 3.04 -4.75 13.82
N ASP A 91 2.21 -3.71 13.82
CA ASP A 91 1.62 -3.17 15.05
C ASP A 91 0.79 -4.25 15.76
N ALA A 92 -0.03 -4.96 14.99
CA ALA A 92 -0.95 -5.97 15.49
C ALA A 92 -0.23 -7.24 15.98
N LEU A 93 0.81 -7.68 15.26
CA LEU A 93 1.69 -8.78 15.69
C LEU A 93 2.49 -8.43 16.95
N ARG A 94 2.68 -7.14 17.26
CA ARG A 94 3.30 -6.64 18.50
C ARG A 94 2.27 -6.32 19.59
N GLY A 95 0.99 -6.65 19.40
CA GLY A 95 -0.06 -6.46 20.39
C GLY A 95 -0.41 -5.00 20.68
N GLN A 96 -0.14 -4.07 19.75
CA GLN A 96 -0.46 -2.66 19.95
C GLN A 96 -1.98 -2.42 20.00
N PRO A 97 -2.49 -1.44 20.77
CA PRO A 97 -3.93 -1.21 20.86
C PRO A 97 -4.56 -0.91 19.49
N PRO A 98 -5.66 -1.59 19.08
CA PRO A 98 -6.27 -1.37 17.76
C PRO A 98 -6.66 0.10 17.53
N GLN A 99 -7.08 0.83 18.56
CA GLN A 99 -7.41 2.25 18.47
C GLN A 99 -6.20 3.12 18.11
N MET A 100 -5.00 2.74 18.56
CA MET A 100 -3.75 3.42 18.21
C MET A 100 -3.42 3.21 16.73
N ILE A 101 -3.54 1.96 16.27
CA ILE A 101 -3.38 1.60 14.85
C ILE A 101 -4.37 2.38 13.99
N GLN A 102 -5.65 2.42 14.39
CA GLN A 102 -6.70 3.16 13.69
C GLN A 102 -6.36 4.65 13.57
N LYS A 103 -5.94 5.27 14.68
CA LYS A 103 -5.58 6.69 14.73
C LYS A 103 -4.43 6.99 13.77
N ASN A 104 -3.36 6.20 13.81
CA ASN A 104 -2.19 6.43 12.95
C ASN A 104 -2.51 6.23 11.48
N LEU A 105 -3.25 5.17 11.12
CA LEU A 105 -3.71 4.97 9.74
C LEU A 105 -4.59 6.13 9.27
N GLY A 106 -5.50 6.61 10.12
CA GLY A 106 -6.31 7.80 9.82
C GLY A 106 -5.46 9.05 9.56
N GLN A 107 -4.39 9.25 10.34
CA GLN A 107 -3.46 10.37 10.12
C GLN A 107 -2.66 10.21 8.82
N LEU A 108 -2.23 9.00 8.46
CA LEU A 108 -1.57 8.73 7.18
C LEU A 108 -2.50 9.05 5.99
N VAL A 109 -3.76 8.63 6.08
CA VAL A 109 -4.80 8.94 5.08
C VAL A 109 -5.00 10.45 4.97
N GLN A 110 -5.15 11.13 6.11
CA GLN A 110 -5.36 12.57 6.16
C GLN A 110 -4.20 13.35 5.52
N GLN A 111 -2.95 13.02 5.87
CA GLN A 111 -1.78 13.67 5.28
C GLN A 111 -1.72 13.46 3.77
N SER A 112 -2.04 12.25 3.30
CA SER A 112 -2.10 11.93 1.86
C SER A 112 -3.15 12.78 1.13
N GLN A 113 -4.37 12.88 1.68
CA GLN A 113 -5.44 13.68 1.09
C GLN A 113 -5.14 15.19 1.14
N GLN A 114 -4.49 15.68 2.20
CA GLN A 114 -4.02 17.06 2.29
C GLN A 114 -2.97 17.38 1.22
N ALA A 115 -2.14 16.40 0.88
CA ALA A 115 -1.23 16.46 -0.27
C ALA A 115 -1.94 16.27 -1.63
N LYS A 116 -3.27 16.22 -1.65
CA LYS A 116 -4.15 16.05 -2.83
C LYS A 116 -4.03 14.68 -3.51
N ALA A 117 -3.45 13.69 -2.84
CA ALA A 117 -3.38 12.33 -3.36
C ALA A 117 -4.69 11.58 -3.13
N LYS A 118 -5.08 10.72 -4.09
CA LYS A 118 -6.09 9.68 -3.86
C LYS A 118 -5.49 8.61 -2.97
N VAL A 119 -6.29 8.02 -2.09
CA VAL A 119 -5.81 7.00 -1.16
C VAL A 119 -6.53 5.68 -1.39
N LEU A 120 -5.74 4.60 -1.47
CA LEU A 120 -6.21 3.23 -1.39
C LEU A 120 -5.66 2.63 -0.08
N LEU A 121 -6.53 2.12 0.75
CA LEU A 121 -6.16 1.42 1.98
C LEU A 121 -6.26 -0.08 1.76
N PHE A 122 -5.18 -0.79 2.03
CA PHE A 122 -5.13 -2.25 1.97
C PHE A 122 -5.32 -2.81 3.38
N GLY A 123 -6.44 -3.51 3.55
CA GLY A 123 -6.82 -4.15 4.80
C GLY A 123 -5.99 -5.39 5.07
N MET A 124 -5.71 -5.61 6.34
CA MET A 124 -4.93 -6.74 6.84
C MET A 124 -5.71 -7.53 7.87
N LYS A 125 -5.34 -8.80 8.01
CA LYS A 125 -5.83 -9.70 9.06
C LYS A 125 -4.65 -10.27 9.82
N ILE A 126 -4.90 -10.67 11.06
CA ILE A 126 -3.93 -11.40 11.87
C ILE A 126 -4.56 -12.66 12.44
N PRO A 127 -3.76 -13.71 12.72
CA PRO A 127 -4.21 -14.82 13.54
C PRO A 127 -4.70 -14.32 14.92
N PRO A 128 -5.63 -15.03 15.58
CA PRO A 128 -6.21 -14.61 16.86
C PRO A 128 -5.27 -14.83 18.05
N ASN A 129 -3.97 -14.54 17.90
CA ASN A 129 -2.93 -14.75 18.91
C ASN A 129 -3.18 -13.94 20.20
N TYR A 130 -3.90 -12.80 20.09
CA TYR A 130 -4.31 -11.94 21.20
C TYR A 130 -5.82 -12.04 21.49
N GLY A 131 -6.49 -13.08 21.00
CA GLY A 131 -7.92 -13.29 21.12
C GLY A 131 -8.74 -12.70 19.97
N THR A 132 -9.94 -13.24 19.78
CA THR A 132 -10.85 -12.89 18.67
C THR A 132 -11.34 -11.44 18.73
N ALA A 133 -11.57 -10.91 19.93
CA ALA A 133 -11.96 -9.51 20.11
C ALA A 133 -10.90 -8.54 19.56
N TYR A 134 -9.62 -8.85 19.79
CA TYR A 134 -8.51 -8.04 19.30
C TYR A 134 -8.41 -8.11 17.77
N SER A 135 -8.43 -9.31 17.17
CA SER A 135 -8.32 -9.46 15.72
C SER A 135 -9.52 -8.82 14.99
N GLN A 136 -10.73 -8.95 15.53
CA GLN A 136 -11.93 -8.29 14.98
C GLN A 136 -11.85 -6.77 15.07
N ALA A 137 -11.38 -6.22 16.20
CA ALA A 137 -11.19 -4.79 16.34
C ALA A 137 -10.15 -4.25 15.35
N PHE A 138 -9.02 -4.96 15.20
CA PHE A 138 -7.98 -4.65 14.22
C PHE A 138 -8.51 -4.66 12.79
N GLU A 139 -9.21 -5.72 12.37
CA GLU A 139 -9.81 -5.82 11.03
C GLU A 139 -10.83 -4.70 10.78
N ASN A 140 -11.65 -4.36 11.78
CA ASN A 140 -12.68 -3.33 11.67
C ASN A 140 -12.10 -1.92 11.48
N ASN A 141 -10.88 -1.65 11.97
CA ASN A 141 -10.24 -0.34 11.81
C ASN A 141 -10.21 0.11 10.35
N TYR A 142 -9.84 -0.79 9.42
CA TYR A 142 -9.73 -0.48 8.00
C TYR A 142 -11.08 -0.04 7.41
N LYS A 143 -12.17 -0.68 7.80
CA LYS A 143 -13.53 -0.30 7.40
C LYS A 143 -13.92 1.07 7.97
N VAL A 144 -13.67 1.30 9.25
CA VAL A 144 -13.95 2.59 9.91
C VAL A 144 -13.21 3.73 9.22
N ILE A 145 -11.91 3.56 8.95
CA ILE A 145 -11.08 4.58 8.28
C ILE A 145 -11.60 4.83 6.86
N SER A 146 -11.87 3.77 6.09
CA SER A 146 -12.38 3.90 4.73
C SER A 146 -13.67 4.71 4.67
N GLN A 147 -14.61 4.46 5.59
CA GLN A 147 -15.87 5.18 5.68
C GLN A 147 -15.68 6.63 6.13
N GLN A 148 -14.89 6.84 7.19
CA GLN A 148 -14.64 8.17 7.76
C GLN A 148 -13.98 9.12 6.75
N TYR A 149 -12.94 8.65 6.05
CA TYR A 149 -12.17 9.47 5.11
C TYR A 149 -12.65 9.34 3.65
N LYS A 150 -13.69 8.52 3.41
CA LYS A 150 -14.29 8.28 2.08
C LYS A 150 -13.27 7.82 1.03
N ILE A 151 -12.40 6.87 1.42
CA ILE A 151 -11.35 6.31 0.57
C ILE A 151 -11.68 4.89 0.13
N LYS A 152 -11.02 4.41 -0.93
CA LYS A 152 -11.18 3.03 -1.37
C LYS A 152 -10.46 2.08 -0.41
N LEU A 153 -11.10 0.94 -0.16
CA LEU A 153 -10.59 -0.12 0.70
C LEU A 153 -10.54 -1.43 -0.09
N LEU A 154 -9.38 -2.07 -0.10
CA LEU A 154 -9.25 -3.49 -0.38
C LEU A 154 -9.39 -4.24 0.95
N PRO A 155 -10.49 -4.96 1.23
CA PRO A 155 -10.76 -5.44 2.59
C PRO A 155 -9.71 -6.39 3.16
N PHE A 156 -9.09 -7.22 2.30
CA PHE A 156 -7.99 -8.08 2.70
C PHE A 156 -7.02 -8.27 1.55
N PHE A 157 -5.80 -7.73 1.67
CA PHE A 157 -4.82 -7.74 0.61
C PHE A 157 -4.24 -9.14 0.33
N MET A 158 -4.05 -9.95 1.36
CA MET A 158 -3.51 -11.31 1.22
C MET A 158 -4.60 -12.37 0.97
N GLN A 159 -5.76 -11.97 0.46
CA GLN A 159 -6.83 -12.89 0.11
C GLN A 159 -6.35 -13.91 -0.94
N GLY A 160 -6.59 -15.19 -0.68
CA GLY A 160 -6.13 -16.30 -1.52
C GLY A 160 -4.65 -16.68 -1.36
N ILE A 161 -3.95 -16.07 -0.40
CA ILE A 161 -2.53 -16.33 -0.12
C ILE A 161 -2.34 -16.77 1.33
N ALA A 162 -2.83 -15.97 2.28
CA ALA A 162 -2.67 -16.26 3.70
C ALA A 162 -3.28 -17.63 4.05
N GLY A 163 -2.52 -18.49 4.74
CA GLY A 163 -2.92 -19.85 5.08
C GLY A 163 -2.55 -20.92 4.03
N HIS A 164 -2.14 -20.54 2.82
CA HIS A 164 -1.67 -21.48 1.79
C HIS A 164 -0.16 -21.67 1.89
N LYS A 165 0.29 -22.77 2.51
CA LYS A 165 1.71 -23.03 2.80
C LYS A 165 2.62 -22.97 1.57
N ASP A 166 2.11 -23.32 0.39
CA ASP A 166 2.84 -23.28 -0.87
C ASP A 166 3.03 -21.86 -1.45
N LEU A 167 2.27 -20.89 -0.94
CA LEU A 167 2.33 -19.46 -1.29
C LEU A 167 3.03 -18.61 -0.22
N MET A 168 3.35 -19.20 0.94
CA MET A 168 4.05 -18.54 2.04
C MET A 168 5.51 -18.95 2.13
N GLN A 169 6.32 -18.15 2.81
CA GLN A 169 7.66 -18.52 3.25
C GLN A 169 7.59 -19.38 4.51
N ASN A 170 8.73 -19.90 4.97
CA ASN A 170 8.81 -20.80 6.13
C ASN A 170 8.26 -20.19 7.43
N ASP A 171 8.29 -18.86 7.56
CA ASP A 171 7.74 -18.14 8.71
C ASP A 171 6.21 -18.05 8.72
N GLN A 172 5.54 -18.44 7.62
CA GLN A 172 4.08 -18.37 7.43
C GLN A 172 3.48 -16.97 7.59
N ILE A 173 4.31 -15.92 7.53
CA ILE A 173 3.90 -14.52 7.58
C ILE A 173 4.13 -13.87 6.22
N HIS A 174 5.26 -14.16 5.57
CA HIS A 174 5.63 -13.51 4.33
C HIS A 174 5.21 -14.33 3.10
N PRO A 175 4.61 -13.70 2.07
CA PRO A 175 4.34 -14.36 0.81
C PRO A 175 5.66 -14.69 0.08
N ASN A 176 5.71 -15.83 -0.58
CA ASN A 176 6.86 -16.21 -1.42
C ASN A 176 6.72 -15.64 -2.85
N ALA A 177 7.68 -15.95 -3.73
CA ALA A 177 7.70 -15.45 -5.10
C ALA A 177 6.48 -15.90 -5.94
N LYS A 178 5.89 -17.08 -5.67
CA LYS A 178 4.71 -17.58 -6.40
C LYS A 178 3.45 -16.77 -6.10
N ALA A 179 3.36 -16.21 -4.90
CA ALA A 179 2.21 -15.42 -4.46
C ALA A 179 2.17 -14.00 -5.05
N GLN A 180 3.29 -13.49 -5.58
CA GLN A 180 3.42 -12.09 -5.99
C GLN A 180 2.49 -11.71 -7.15
N SER A 181 2.19 -12.63 -8.06
CA SER A 181 1.20 -12.42 -9.12
C SER A 181 -0.23 -12.31 -8.60
N ILE A 182 -0.55 -13.03 -7.51
CA ILE A 182 -1.86 -12.97 -6.85
C ILE A 182 -1.99 -11.63 -6.10
N LEU A 183 -0.96 -11.21 -5.36
CA LEU A 183 -0.93 -9.88 -4.73
C LEU A 183 -1.14 -8.77 -5.76
N LEU A 184 -0.44 -8.86 -6.90
CA LEU A 184 -0.60 -7.92 -8.00
C LEU A 184 -2.02 -7.93 -8.60
N ASN A 185 -2.73 -9.06 -8.58
CA ASN A 185 -4.11 -9.12 -9.08
C ASN A 185 -5.13 -8.58 -8.06
N ASN A 186 -4.79 -8.62 -6.78
CA ASN A 186 -5.59 -8.02 -5.72
C ASN A 186 -5.46 -6.49 -5.67
N ALA A 187 -4.29 -5.96 -6.06
CA ALA A 187 -3.95 -4.53 -6.07
C ALA A 187 -4.47 -3.78 -7.30
#